data_AF-A0A927TJ55-F1
#
_entry.id   AF-A0A927TJ55-F1
#
_cell.length_a   1.000
_cell.length_b   1.000
_cell.length_c   1.000
_cell.angle_alpha   90.00
_cell.angle_beta   90.00
_cell.angle_gamma   90.00
#
_symmetry.space_group_name_H-M   'P 1'
#
loop_
_entity.id
_entity.type
_entity.pdbx_description
1 polymer ?
#
loop_
_entity_poly.entity_id
_entity_poly.type
_entity_poly.pdbx_seq_one_letter_code
_entity_poly.pdbx_strand_id
1 'polypeptide(L)'
;MRKKAFLSIRGIIKSTLEFAYRKKWSDENAYHRVNFKEFDDMLIAETPIEIRDHSDAEVDAILAELHQKQTSRPSCSSYWALEMQILAGLRCGEIPPLEWNMDITENDIYIHRTQLESEDGLVIVNHTKTGKNRHFPIADDMQDFLSRLKDMHNTYYPDSPFLFPGETKNGTISNKAVYYVYRNICKKLGIEIIEDVIKGPHSFRRNAISAAVNNSNGDVNLAAEMYGNSVRVINTNYYTGINMERGREVLNKRKLSVS
;
A
#
# COMPACT_ATOMS: atom_id res chain seq x y z
N MET A 1 -8.71 -18.12 14.46
CA MET A 1 -8.93 -17.59 13.09
C MET A 1 -8.89 -16.06 13.10
N ARG A 2 -8.34 -15.39 12.07
CA ARG A 2 -8.42 -13.92 12.00
C ARG A 2 -9.86 -13.46 11.71
N LYS A 3 -10.32 -12.42 12.41
CA LYS A 3 -11.67 -11.85 12.26
C LYS A 3 -12.04 -11.53 10.81
N LYS A 4 -11.12 -10.96 10.04
CA LYS A 4 -11.34 -10.65 8.62
C LYS A 4 -11.59 -11.90 7.77
N ALA A 5 -10.84 -12.98 7.99
CA ALA A 5 -11.03 -14.23 7.28
C ALA A 5 -12.39 -14.86 7.62
N PHE A 6 -12.77 -14.85 8.90
CA PHE A 6 -14.08 -15.28 9.36
C PHE A 6 -15.22 -14.50 8.68
N LEU A 7 -15.12 -13.18 8.62
CA LEU A 7 -16.11 -12.33 7.95
C LEU A 7 -16.20 -12.60 6.44
N SER A 8 -15.07 -12.85 5.76
CA SER A 8 -15.06 -13.22 4.34
C SER A 8 -15.76 -14.55 4.10
N ILE A 9 -15.44 -15.59 4.89
CA ILE A 9 -16.11 -16.90 4.82
C ILE A 9 -17.61 -16.73 5.06
N ARG A 10 -17.99 -16.02 6.12
CA ARG A 10 -19.38 -15.70 6.43
C ARG A 10 -20.09 -14.99 5.28
N GLY A 11 -19.42 -14.08 4.59
CA GLY A 11 -19.96 -13.37 3.42
C GLY A 11 -20.20 -14.30 2.22
N ILE A 12 -19.29 -15.24 1.98
CA ILE A 12 -19.43 -16.26 0.92
C ILE A 12 -20.62 -17.17 1.25
N ILE A 13 -20.67 -17.73 2.46
CA ILE A 13 -21.76 -18.61 2.90
C ILE A 13 -23.11 -17.89 2.78
N LYS A 14 -23.19 -16.63 3.24
CA LYS A 14 -24.39 -15.80 3.11
C LYS A 14 -24.85 -15.70 1.65
N SER A 15 -23.94 -15.29 0.77
CA SER A 15 -24.24 -15.08 -0.65
C SER A 15 -24.71 -16.37 -1.34
N THR A 16 -24.06 -17.50 -1.03
CA THR A 16 -24.42 -18.81 -1.58
C THR A 16 -25.81 -19.26 -1.13
N LEU A 17 -26.12 -19.17 0.16
CA LEU A 17 -27.42 -19.59 0.69
C LEU A 17 -28.56 -18.65 0.26
N GLU A 18 -28.30 -17.34 0.20
CA GLU A 18 -29.25 -16.39 -0.38
C GLU A 18 -29.52 -16.68 -1.86
N PHE A 19 -28.51 -17.06 -2.63
CA PHE A 19 -28.68 -17.43 -4.03
C PHE A 19 -29.54 -18.70 -4.17
N ALA A 20 -29.24 -19.74 -3.39
CA ALA A 20 -30.01 -21.00 -3.39
C ALA A 20 -31.49 -20.75 -3.03
N TYR A 21 -31.75 -19.93 -2.01
CA TYR A 21 -33.10 -19.53 -1.62
C TYR A 21 -33.83 -18.76 -2.74
N ARG A 22 -33.18 -17.74 -3.33
CA ARG A 22 -33.76 -16.99 -4.47
C ARG A 22 -34.07 -17.87 -5.68
N LYS A 23 -33.28 -18.93 -5.90
CA LYS A 23 -33.48 -19.91 -6.97
C LYS A 23 -34.48 -21.01 -6.61
N LYS A 24 -35.07 -20.97 -5.41
CA LYS A 24 -36.00 -22.00 -4.90
C LYS A 24 -35.38 -23.40 -4.88
N TRP A 25 -34.07 -23.49 -4.69
CA TRP A 25 -33.39 -24.77 -4.44
C TRP A 25 -33.48 -25.19 -2.97
N SER A 26 -33.88 -24.25 -2.12
CA SER A 26 -34.24 -24.48 -0.74
C SER A 26 -35.45 -23.62 -0.41
N ASP A 27 -36.35 -24.16 0.40
CA ASP A 27 -37.55 -23.46 0.88
C ASP A 27 -37.23 -22.41 1.94
N GLU A 28 -36.00 -22.39 2.46
CA GLU A 28 -35.55 -21.44 3.47
C GLU A 28 -34.07 -21.09 3.34
N ASN A 29 -33.66 -20.01 4.00
CA ASN A 29 -32.25 -19.62 4.08
C ASN A 29 -31.70 -19.95 5.48
N ALA A 30 -31.00 -21.09 5.59
CA ALA A 30 -30.40 -21.58 6.83
C ALA A 30 -29.39 -20.61 7.46
N TYR A 31 -28.85 -19.64 6.71
CA TYR A 31 -27.95 -18.62 7.23
C TYR A 31 -28.55 -17.86 8.43
N HIS A 32 -29.86 -17.64 8.42
CA HIS A 32 -30.56 -16.90 9.47
C HIS A 32 -30.66 -17.66 10.80
N ARG A 33 -30.40 -18.97 10.80
CA ARG A 33 -30.43 -19.83 12.00
C ARG A 33 -29.09 -19.86 12.74
N VAL A 34 -28.01 -19.41 12.10
CA VAL A 34 -26.66 -19.49 12.66
C VAL A 34 -26.41 -18.31 13.60
N ASN A 35 -26.17 -18.60 14.88
CA ASN A 35 -25.71 -17.61 15.84
C ASN A 35 -24.18 -17.45 15.76
N PHE A 36 -23.72 -16.48 14.99
CA PHE A 36 -22.29 -16.31 14.78
C PHE A 36 -21.49 -15.88 16.01
N LYS A 37 -22.13 -15.49 17.12
CA LYS A 37 -21.44 -15.19 18.40
C LYS A 37 -20.83 -16.45 19.03
N GLU A 38 -21.32 -17.63 18.68
CA GLU A 38 -20.80 -18.92 19.16
C GLU A 38 -19.38 -19.22 18.66
N PHE A 39 -18.86 -18.42 17.72
CA PHE A 39 -17.51 -18.58 17.19
C PHE A 39 -16.55 -17.47 17.66
N ASP A 40 -16.97 -16.57 18.55
CA ASP A 40 -16.17 -15.42 18.99
C ASP A 40 -14.89 -15.87 19.73
N ASP A 41 -14.94 -16.99 20.46
CA ASP A 41 -13.81 -17.60 21.16
C ASP A 41 -12.76 -18.21 20.20
N MET A 42 -13.16 -18.52 18.97
CA MET A 42 -12.26 -18.99 17.91
C MET A 42 -11.52 -17.85 17.21
N LEU A 43 -11.86 -16.58 17.50
CA LEU A 43 -11.24 -15.42 16.88
C LEU A 43 -9.96 -15.02 17.63
N ILE A 44 -8.89 -14.83 16.87
CA ILE A 44 -7.64 -14.29 17.40
C ILE A 44 -7.76 -12.77 17.44
N ALA A 45 -7.29 -12.16 18.53
CA ALA A 45 -7.24 -10.71 18.69
C ALA A 45 -6.51 -10.05 17.51
N GLU A 46 -7.01 -8.88 17.09
CA GLU A 46 -6.33 -8.12 16.04
C GLU A 46 -5.05 -7.51 16.58
N THR A 47 -3.98 -7.62 15.79
CA THR A 47 -2.74 -6.93 16.07
C THR A 47 -2.99 -5.41 16.12
N PRO A 48 -2.52 -4.67 17.14
CA PRO A 48 -2.63 -3.21 17.18
C PRO A 48 -2.07 -2.53 15.91
N ILE A 49 -2.62 -1.35 15.58
CA ILE A 49 -2.28 -0.55 14.38
C ILE A 49 -0.84 -0.03 14.47
N GLU A 50 -0.39 0.24 15.68
CA GLU A 50 0.89 0.88 16.03
C GLU A 50 2.07 -0.04 15.76
N ILE A 51 1.88 -1.36 15.90
CA ILE A 51 2.96 -2.35 15.67
C ILE A 51 3.01 -2.85 14.22
N ARG A 52 2.15 -2.32 13.34
CA ARG A 52 2.10 -2.66 11.91
C ARG A 52 2.92 -1.69 11.05
N ASP A 53 3.39 -0.57 11.61
CA ASP A 53 4.18 0.46 10.93
C ASP A 53 5.68 0.33 11.21
N HIS A 54 6.48 0.92 10.32
CA HIS A 54 7.88 1.16 10.61
C HIS A 54 8.03 2.45 11.40
N SER A 55 8.89 2.46 12.42
CA SER A 55 9.30 3.71 13.06
C SER A 55 10.15 4.54 12.11
N ASP A 56 10.24 5.85 12.32
CA ASP A 56 11.08 6.74 11.50
C ASP A 56 12.54 6.27 11.49
N ALA A 57 13.08 5.84 12.63
CA ALA A 57 14.43 5.29 12.73
C ALA A 57 14.62 3.99 11.91
N GLU A 58 13.60 3.14 11.83
CA GLU A 58 13.64 1.95 10.96
C GLU A 58 13.60 2.36 9.48
N VAL A 59 12.77 3.34 9.11
CA VAL A 59 12.68 3.84 7.72
C VAL A 59 14.02 4.45 7.29
N ASP A 60 14.61 5.30 8.12
CA ASP A 60 15.91 5.94 7.86
C ASP A 60 17.03 4.89 7.70
N ALA A 61 17.07 3.90 8.59
CA ALA A 61 18.05 2.82 8.49
C ALA A 61 17.88 1.97 7.22
N ILE A 62 16.64 1.70 6.82
CA ILE A 62 16.32 0.97 5.58
C ILE A 62 16.76 1.79 4.36
N LEU A 63 16.45 3.09 4.31
CA LEU A 63 16.85 3.99 3.22
C LEU A 63 18.39 4.10 3.12
N ALA A 64 19.08 4.25 4.25
CA ALA A 64 20.54 4.32 4.28
C ALA A 64 21.19 3.04 3.72
N GLU A 65 20.71 1.86 4.12
CA GLU A 65 21.19 0.59 3.55
C GLU A 65 20.85 0.48 2.05
N LEU A 66 19.68 0.98 1.64
CA LEU A 66 19.24 0.93 0.26
C LEU A 66 20.09 1.82 -0.65
N HIS A 67 20.45 3.02 -0.19
CA HIS A 67 21.36 3.92 -0.90
C HIS A 67 22.76 3.28 -1.05
N GLN A 68 23.30 2.64 -0.01
CA GLN A 68 24.56 1.88 -0.13
C GLN A 68 24.46 0.77 -1.19
N LYS A 69 23.32 0.08 -1.28
CA LYS A 69 23.07 -0.94 -2.28
C LYS A 69 22.97 -0.38 -3.69
N GLN A 70 22.32 0.77 -3.86
CA GLN A 70 22.23 1.48 -5.14
C GLN A 70 23.61 1.96 -5.60
N THR A 71 24.46 2.46 -4.71
CA THR A 71 25.83 2.84 -5.08
C THR A 71 26.68 1.63 -5.47
N SER A 72 26.57 0.51 -4.73
CA SER A 72 27.38 -0.68 -4.98
C SER A 72 26.92 -1.53 -6.16
N ARG A 73 25.61 -1.55 -6.46
CA ARG A 73 25.03 -2.29 -7.59
C ARG A 73 23.90 -1.47 -8.23
N PRO A 74 24.25 -0.37 -8.92
CA PRO A 74 23.28 0.60 -9.43
C PRO A 74 22.30 0.00 -10.46
N SER A 75 22.73 -0.98 -11.26
CA SER A 75 21.85 -1.65 -12.21
C SER A 75 20.72 -2.47 -11.57
N CYS A 76 20.72 -2.72 -10.26
CA CYS A 76 19.65 -3.51 -9.64
C CYS A 76 18.36 -2.68 -9.47
N SER A 77 17.47 -2.72 -10.47
CA SER A 77 16.18 -2.00 -10.49
C SER A 77 15.31 -2.22 -9.24
N SER A 78 15.39 -3.39 -8.61
CA SER A 78 14.61 -3.71 -7.40
C SER A 78 15.01 -2.87 -6.18
N TYR A 79 16.24 -2.35 -6.13
CA TYR A 79 16.67 -1.44 -5.06
C TYR A 79 15.98 -0.08 -5.21
N TRP A 80 15.96 0.46 -6.43
CA TRP A 80 15.28 1.70 -6.74
C TRP A 80 13.76 1.60 -6.56
N ALA A 81 13.17 0.47 -6.96
CA ALA A 81 11.74 0.23 -6.80
C ALA A 81 11.30 0.22 -5.33
N LEU A 82 12.15 -0.28 -4.42
CA LEU A 82 11.86 -0.23 -2.99
C LEU A 82 11.91 1.20 -2.46
N GLU A 83 12.86 2.03 -2.91
CA GLU A 83 12.93 3.43 -2.50
C GLU A 83 11.68 4.19 -2.94
N MET A 84 11.26 4.02 -4.20
CA MET A 84 10.01 4.59 -4.69
C MET A 84 8.81 4.14 -3.86
N GLN A 85 8.78 2.87 -3.44
CA GLN A 85 7.72 2.36 -2.58
C GLN A 85 7.68 3.05 -1.21
N ILE A 86 8.85 3.35 -0.65
CA ILE A 86 9.00 4.02 0.64
C ILE A 86 8.49 5.47 0.52
N LEU A 87 8.95 6.20 -0.49
CA LEU A 87 8.60 7.60 -0.71
C LEU A 87 7.12 7.80 -1.09
N ALA A 88 6.63 7.04 -2.07
CA ALA A 88 5.28 7.25 -2.62
C ALA A 88 4.18 6.41 -1.94
N GLY A 89 4.53 5.40 -1.13
CA GLY A 89 3.53 4.51 -0.51
C GLY A 89 2.64 3.77 -1.52
N LEU A 90 3.12 3.51 -2.73
CA LEU A 90 2.37 2.79 -3.77
C LEU A 90 2.20 1.31 -3.40
N ARG A 91 1.15 0.68 -3.93
CA ARG A 91 0.99 -0.78 -3.78
C ARG A 91 2.10 -1.48 -4.56
N CYS A 92 2.63 -2.59 -4.05
CA CYS A 92 3.74 -3.29 -4.70
C CYS A 92 3.47 -3.70 -6.15
N GLY A 93 2.22 -4.00 -6.52
CA GLY A 93 1.85 -4.30 -7.91
C GLY A 93 1.73 -3.08 -8.81
N GLU A 94 1.60 -1.87 -8.25
CA GLU A 94 1.49 -0.61 -9.01
C GLU A 94 2.86 -0.10 -9.47
N ILE A 95 3.96 -0.58 -8.89
CA ILE A 95 5.33 -0.07 -9.15
C ILE A 95 5.95 -0.67 -10.41
N PRO A 96 6.00 -2.00 -10.61
CA PRO A 96 6.63 -2.58 -11.80
C PRO A 96 6.10 -2.05 -13.14
N PRO A 97 4.79 -1.83 -13.34
CA PRO A 97 4.32 -1.44 -14.65
C PRO A 97 4.62 0.03 -15.01
N LEU A 98 5.18 0.86 -14.13
CA LEU A 98 5.39 2.29 -14.43
C LEU A 98 6.38 2.51 -15.59
N GLU A 99 6.02 3.39 -16.52
CA GLU A 99 6.82 3.75 -17.69
C GLU A 99 7.15 5.25 -17.76
N TRP A 100 8.34 5.58 -18.24
CA TRP A 100 8.83 6.96 -18.29
C TRP A 100 7.95 7.89 -19.11
N ASN A 101 7.55 7.46 -20.31
CA ASN A 101 6.90 8.33 -21.29
C ASN A 101 5.36 8.36 -21.13
N MET A 102 4.80 7.41 -20.39
CA MET A 102 3.35 7.29 -20.22
C MET A 102 2.87 7.68 -18.83
N ASP A 103 3.63 7.34 -17.80
CA ASP A 103 3.15 7.41 -16.42
C ASP A 103 3.82 8.51 -15.60
N ILE A 104 4.94 9.09 -16.07
CA ILE A 104 5.67 10.14 -15.36
C ILE A 104 5.53 11.47 -16.08
N THR A 105 5.06 12.49 -15.36
CA THR A 105 5.05 13.88 -15.80
C THR A 105 5.93 14.73 -14.89
N GLU A 106 5.97 16.04 -15.13
CA GLU A 106 6.66 16.98 -14.22
C GLU A 106 5.97 17.07 -12.85
N ASN A 107 4.64 16.94 -12.80
CA ASN A 107 3.85 17.23 -11.60
C ASN A 107 3.31 15.98 -10.90
N ASP A 108 3.12 14.89 -11.63
CA ASP A 108 2.47 13.70 -11.10
C ASP A 108 2.89 12.40 -11.78
N ILE A 109 2.55 11.31 -11.08
CA ILE A 109 2.69 9.92 -11.50
C ILE A 109 1.29 9.35 -11.75
N TYR A 110 1.01 8.92 -12.97
CA TYR A 110 -0.27 8.33 -13.32
C TYR A 110 -0.33 6.83 -12.99
N ILE A 111 -1.15 6.47 -12.00
CA ILE A 111 -1.31 5.10 -11.53
C ILE A 111 -2.60 4.50 -12.09
N HIS A 112 -2.47 3.66 -13.12
CA HIS A 112 -3.60 3.02 -13.81
C HIS A 112 -3.41 1.53 -14.11
N ARG A 113 -2.22 0.99 -13.89
CA ARG A 113 -1.87 -0.42 -14.16
C ARG A 113 -1.45 -1.15 -12.90
N THR A 114 -1.55 -2.48 -12.93
CA THR A 114 -1.08 -3.34 -11.84
C THR A 114 -0.49 -4.63 -12.40
N GLN A 115 0.62 -5.07 -11.82
CA GLN A 115 1.18 -6.39 -12.03
C GLN A 115 0.50 -7.39 -11.09
N LEU A 116 -0.06 -8.46 -11.66
CA LEU A 116 -0.75 -9.55 -10.96
C LEU A 116 -0.06 -10.89 -11.26
N GLU A 117 -0.27 -11.85 -10.36
CA GLU A 117 0.08 -13.26 -10.58
C GLU A 117 -1.13 -13.97 -11.19
N SER A 118 -0.94 -14.61 -12.34
CA SER A 118 -1.91 -15.48 -13.01
C SER A 118 -1.35 -16.91 -13.11
N GLU A 119 -2.16 -17.84 -13.61
CA GLU A 119 -1.73 -19.23 -13.86
C GLU A 119 -0.52 -19.30 -14.81
N ASP A 120 -0.46 -18.39 -15.79
CA ASP A 120 0.62 -18.29 -16.79
C ASP A 120 1.80 -17.41 -16.35
N GLY A 121 1.82 -16.98 -15.09
CA GLY A 121 2.86 -16.15 -14.50
C GLY A 121 2.44 -14.69 -14.28
N LEU A 122 3.41 -13.76 -14.34
CA LEU A 122 3.13 -12.35 -14.08
C LEU A 122 2.49 -11.68 -15.29
N VAL A 123 1.41 -10.94 -15.07
CA VAL A 123 0.71 -10.17 -16.11
C VAL A 123 0.50 -8.72 -15.67
N ILE A 124 0.55 -7.79 -16.61
CA ILE A 124 0.20 -6.38 -16.37
C ILE A 124 -1.23 -6.17 -16.86
N VAL A 125 -2.09 -5.61 -15.99
CA VAL A 125 -3.48 -5.29 -16.31
C VAL A 125 -3.75 -3.79 -16.22
N ASN A 126 -4.69 -3.30 -17.04
CA ASN A 126 -5.07 -1.89 -17.11
C ASN A 126 -6.16 -1.52 -16.09
N HIS A 127 -5.98 -1.95 -14.85
CA HIS A 127 -6.79 -1.50 -13.73
C HIS A 127 -5.99 -1.64 -12.43
N THR A 128 -6.32 -0.79 -11.46
CA THR A 128 -5.81 -0.93 -10.10
C THR A 128 -6.66 -1.90 -9.28
N LYS A 129 -6.14 -2.36 -8.14
CA LYS A 129 -6.89 -3.23 -7.21
C LYS A 129 -8.27 -2.68 -6.81
N THR A 130 -8.43 -1.35 -6.79
CA THR A 130 -9.69 -0.68 -6.45
C THR A 130 -10.50 -0.26 -7.67
N GLY A 131 -10.02 -0.51 -8.89
CA GLY A 131 -10.63 -0.03 -10.13
C GLY A 131 -10.61 1.49 -10.27
N LYS A 132 -9.73 2.17 -9.53
CA LYS A 132 -9.60 3.64 -9.54
C LYS A 132 -8.22 4.02 -10.05
N ASN A 133 -8.19 4.71 -11.18
CA ASN A 133 -6.98 5.37 -11.66
C ASN A 133 -6.79 6.68 -10.89
N ARG A 134 -5.55 7.12 -10.73
CA ARG A 134 -5.23 8.34 -9.98
C ARG A 134 -3.92 8.96 -10.43
N HIS A 135 -3.81 10.27 -10.24
CA HIS A 135 -2.56 11.00 -10.35
C HIS A 135 -2.00 11.18 -8.94
N PHE A 136 -0.76 10.74 -8.72
CA PHE A 136 -0.04 10.90 -7.46
C PHE A 136 0.94 12.06 -7.60
N PRO A 137 0.84 13.13 -6.80
CA PRO A 137 1.68 14.31 -6.95
C PRO A 137 3.16 13.98 -6.66
N ILE A 138 4.06 14.56 -7.45
CA ILE A 138 5.51 14.47 -7.25
C ILE A 138 5.91 15.57 -6.27
N ALA A 139 6.44 15.17 -5.11
CA ALA A 139 7.06 16.07 -4.15
C ALA A 139 8.58 16.15 -4.38
N ASP A 140 9.26 17.08 -3.71
CA ASP A 140 10.70 17.36 -3.90
C ASP A 140 11.57 16.10 -3.74
N ASP A 141 11.29 15.26 -2.75
CA ASP A 141 11.99 14.00 -2.50
C ASP A 141 11.82 12.98 -3.64
N MET A 142 10.62 12.91 -4.21
CA MET A 142 10.32 12.09 -5.38
C MET A 142 10.99 12.66 -6.64
N GLN A 143 11.09 13.98 -6.79
CA GLN A 143 11.77 14.62 -7.91
C GLN A 143 13.28 14.29 -7.89
N ASP A 144 13.92 14.43 -6.72
CA ASP A 144 15.31 14.05 -6.50
C ASP A 144 15.54 12.55 -6.78
N PHE A 145 14.64 11.69 -6.32
CA PHE A 145 14.68 10.26 -6.62
C PHE A 145 14.56 9.97 -8.12
N LEU A 146 13.59 10.57 -8.81
CA LEU A 146 13.36 10.35 -10.24
C LEU A 146 14.55 10.84 -11.07
N SER A 147 15.21 11.93 -10.68
CA SER A 147 16.44 12.42 -11.31
C SER A 147 17.56 11.38 -11.22
N ARG A 148 17.88 10.89 -10.01
CA ARG A 148 18.89 9.83 -9.82
C ARG A 148 18.52 8.53 -10.54
N LEU A 149 17.24 8.17 -10.52
CA LEU A 149 16.74 6.98 -11.21
C LEU A 149 16.94 7.12 -12.72
N LYS A 150 16.72 8.31 -13.29
CA LYS A 150 16.90 8.57 -14.72
C LYS A 150 18.36 8.41 -15.13
N ASP A 151 19.30 8.88 -14.32
CA ASP A 151 20.74 8.73 -14.58
C ASP A 151 21.16 7.25 -14.59
N MET A 152 20.71 6.49 -13.59
CA MET A 152 20.92 5.04 -13.53
C MET A 152 20.30 4.36 -14.76
N HIS A 153 19.06 4.70 -15.09
CA HIS A 153 18.32 4.11 -16.20
C HIS A 153 19.00 4.37 -17.54
N ASN A 154 19.43 5.62 -17.82
CA ASN A 154 20.12 5.97 -19.05
C ASN A 154 21.46 5.22 -19.19
N THR A 155 22.11 4.90 -18.07
CA THR A 155 23.41 4.20 -18.06
C THR A 155 23.25 2.70 -18.32
N TYR A 156 22.28 2.05 -17.69
CA TYR A 156 22.17 0.58 -17.68
C TYR A 156 21.03 0.02 -18.53
N TYR A 157 20.00 0.82 -18.81
CA TYR A 157 18.76 0.39 -19.48
C TYR A 157 18.20 1.43 -20.47
N PRO A 158 19.01 2.03 -21.35
CA PRO A 158 18.59 3.17 -22.19
C PRO A 158 17.36 2.87 -23.08
N ASP A 159 17.20 1.61 -23.50
CA ASP A 159 16.13 1.19 -24.42
C ASP A 159 14.85 0.72 -23.70
N SER A 160 14.85 0.65 -22.37
CA SER A 160 13.67 0.18 -21.63
C SER A 160 12.64 1.30 -21.45
N PRO A 161 11.35 1.04 -21.69
CA PRO A 161 10.30 2.01 -21.38
C PRO A 161 9.98 2.07 -19.88
N PHE A 162 10.24 1.00 -19.14
CA PHE A 162 9.87 0.85 -17.73
C PHE A 162 10.84 1.58 -16.81
N LEU A 163 10.32 2.17 -15.72
CA LEU A 163 11.15 2.76 -14.66
C LEU A 163 12.06 1.72 -14.00
N PHE A 164 11.59 0.47 -13.89
CA PHE A 164 12.29 -0.63 -13.23
C PHE A 164 12.43 -1.85 -14.14
N PRO A 165 13.35 -1.81 -15.12
CA PRO A 165 13.56 -2.89 -16.06
C PRO A 165 13.95 -4.19 -15.35
N GLY A 166 13.52 -5.32 -15.88
CA GLY A 166 13.83 -6.63 -15.33
C GLY A 166 13.73 -7.75 -16.36
N GLU A 167 14.46 -8.83 -16.12
CA GLU A 167 14.50 -10.03 -16.96
C GLU A 167 13.25 -10.90 -16.73
N THR A 168 12.06 -10.32 -16.95
CA THR A 168 10.79 -11.04 -16.94
C THR A 168 10.13 -10.96 -18.31
N LYS A 169 9.11 -11.79 -18.55
CA LYS A 169 8.29 -11.74 -19.78
C LYS A 169 7.68 -10.35 -20.04
N ASN A 170 7.47 -9.56 -18.98
CA ASN A 170 6.88 -8.23 -19.07
C ASN A 170 7.94 -7.11 -19.24
N GLY A 171 9.25 -7.43 -19.26
CA GLY A 171 10.33 -6.44 -19.38
C GLY A 171 10.58 -5.58 -18.13
N THR A 172 9.85 -5.82 -17.04
CA THR A 172 9.96 -5.12 -15.75
C THR A 172 10.21 -6.12 -14.62
N ILE A 173 10.71 -5.66 -13.48
CA ILE A 173 10.88 -6.49 -12.28
C ILE A 173 9.56 -7.12 -11.80
N SER A 174 9.66 -8.14 -10.94
CA SER A 174 8.49 -8.66 -10.24
C SER A 174 8.23 -7.89 -8.94
N ASN A 175 6.97 -7.80 -8.52
CA ASN A 175 6.61 -7.34 -7.18
C ASN A 175 7.31 -8.15 -6.06
N LYS A 176 7.58 -9.44 -6.27
CA LYS A 176 8.34 -10.32 -5.37
C LYS A 176 9.80 -9.88 -5.23
N ALA A 177 10.41 -9.37 -6.30
CA ALA A 177 11.79 -8.88 -6.25
C ALA A 177 11.95 -7.72 -5.26
N VAL A 178 11.01 -6.77 -5.25
CA VAL A 178 10.97 -5.66 -4.27
C VAL A 178 10.83 -6.19 -2.84
N TYR A 179 9.94 -7.16 -2.63
CA TYR A 179 9.76 -7.81 -1.33
C TYR A 179 11.04 -8.51 -0.83
N TYR A 180 11.78 -9.19 -1.71
CA TYR A 180 13.03 -9.85 -1.32
C TYR A 180 14.13 -8.86 -0.94
N VAL A 181 14.23 -7.71 -1.63
CA VAL A 181 15.15 -6.63 -1.23
C VAL A 181 14.82 -6.17 0.19
N TYR A 182 13.55 -5.83 0.43
CA TYR A 182 13.07 -5.42 1.74
C TYR A 182 13.41 -6.45 2.82
N ARG A 183 13.07 -7.72 2.59
CA ARG A 183 13.30 -8.82 3.54
C ARG A 183 14.78 -8.95 3.90
N ASN A 184 15.65 -8.83 2.91
CA ASN A 184 17.10 -8.95 3.12
C ASN A 184 17.67 -7.76 3.90
N ILE A 185 17.17 -6.55 3.67
CA ILE A 185 17.58 -5.35 4.43
C ILE A 185 17.13 -5.49 5.88
N CYS A 186 15.85 -5.80 6.13
CA CYS A 186 15.35 -5.98 7.50
C CYS A 186 16.13 -7.07 8.25
N LYS A 187 16.42 -8.21 7.59
CA LYS A 187 17.26 -9.27 8.19
C LYS A 187 18.65 -8.75 8.56
N LYS A 188 19.29 -7.96 7.70
CA LYS A 188 20.62 -7.38 7.96
C LYS A 188 20.59 -6.40 9.13
N LEU A 189 19.54 -5.58 9.22
CA LEU A 189 19.38 -4.55 10.24
C LEU A 189 18.81 -5.08 11.56
N GLY A 190 18.44 -6.37 11.64
CA GLY A 190 17.79 -6.94 12.82
C GLY A 190 16.36 -6.43 13.03
N ILE A 191 15.71 -5.90 11.99
CA ILE A 191 14.32 -5.43 12.04
C ILE A 191 13.40 -6.65 11.95
N GLU A 192 12.54 -6.81 12.96
CA GLU A 192 11.62 -7.94 13.04
C GLU A 192 10.55 -7.88 11.95
N ILE A 193 10.51 -8.92 11.11
CA ILE A 193 9.45 -9.14 10.13
C ILE A 193 8.45 -10.10 10.75
N ILE A 194 7.34 -9.57 11.25
CA ILE A 194 6.29 -10.39 11.86
C ILE A 194 5.32 -10.82 10.74
N GLU A 195 5.41 -12.10 10.33
CA GLU A 195 4.58 -12.69 9.25
C GLU A 195 3.08 -12.53 9.53
N ASP A 196 2.68 -12.61 10.81
CA ASP A 196 1.28 -12.47 11.18
C ASP A 196 0.73 -11.03 11.13
N VAL A 197 1.62 -10.05 11.19
CA VAL A 197 1.29 -8.61 11.26
C VAL A 197 1.41 -7.93 9.90
N ILE A 198 1.98 -8.62 8.90
CA ILE A 198 2.28 -8.06 7.58
C ILE A 198 3.11 -6.76 7.74
N LYS A 199 4.20 -6.81 8.53
CA LYS A 199 5.32 -5.88 8.34
C LYS A 199 6.05 -6.29 7.06
N GLY A 200 5.50 -5.86 5.93
CA GLY A 200 6.08 -5.99 4.60
C GLY A 200 6.06 -4.63 3.92
N PRO A 201 6.36 -4.49 2.62
CA PRO A 201 6.37 -3.20 1.94
C PRO A 201 5.03 -2.42 1.99
N HIS A 202 3.96 -3.08 2.43
CA HIS A 202 2.69 -2.42 2.74
C HIS A 202 2.74 -1.50 3.98
N SER A 203 3.68 -1.72 4.92
CA SER A 203 3.90 -0.83 6.07
C SER A 203 4.33 0.57 5.60
N PHE A 204 5.20 0.69 4.60
CA PHE A 204 5.57 2.01 4.04
C PHE A 204 4.37 2.77 3.49
N ARG A 205 3.46 2.05 2.84
CA ARG A 205 2.19 2.63 2.40
C ARG A 205 1.34 3.12 3.58
N ARG A 206 1.35 2.41 4.71
CA ARG A 206 0.65 2.85 5.92
C ARG A 206 1.33 4.08 6.53
N ASN A 207 2.66 4.10 6.61
CA ASN A 207 3.43 5.28 7.03
C ASN A 207 3.06 6.49 6.18
N ALA A 208 3.13 6.37 4.85
CA ALA A 208 2.85 7.45 3.91
C ALA A 208 1.41 7.98 4.02
N ILE A 209 0.41 7.09 4.08
CA ILE A 209 -0.99 7.49 4.26
C ILE A 209 -1.20 8.18 5.61
N SER A 210 -0.63 7.64 6.68
CA SER A 210 -0.78 8.22 8.02
C SER A 210 -0.14 9.60 8.09
N ALA A 211 1.05 9.77 7.50
CA ALA A 211 1.72 11.07 7.36
C ALA A 211 0.86 12.06 6.55
N ALA A 212 0.32 11.65 5.40
CA ALA A 212 -0.54 12.50 4.57
C ALA A 212 -1.80 12.96 5.33
N VAL A 213 -2.47 12.05 6.06
CA VAL A 213 -3.65 12.40 6.85
C VAL A 213 -3.28 13.35 8.00
N ASN A 214 -2.18 13.09 8.69
CA ASN A 214 -1.75 13.93 9.83
C ASN A 214 -1.30 15.33 9.38
N ASN A 215 -0.54 15.42 8.28
CA ASN A 215 -0.02 16.68 7.75
C ASN A 215 -1.10 17.52 7.05
N SER A 216 -2.17 16.89 6.54
CA SER A 216 -3.34 17.56 5.97
C SER A 216 -4.41 17.94 6.99
N ASN A 217 -4.14 17.83 8.29
CA ASN A 217 -5.08 18.12 9.37
C ASN A 217 -6.31 17.21 9.38
N GLY A 218 -6.13 15.95 9.01
CA GLY A 218 -7.20 14.96 8.94
C GLY A 218 -7.98 15.00 7.64
N ASP A 219 -7.42 15.51 6.53
CA ASP A 219 -8.07 15.42 5.23
C ASP A 219 -8.00 13.99 4.67
N VAL A 220 -8.96 13.19 5.10
CA VAL A 220 -9.10 11.80 4.69
C VAL A 220 -9.58 11.65 3.25
N ASN A 221 -10.15 12.70 2.63
CA ASN A 221 -10.54 12.66 1.21
C ASN A 221 -9.30 12.82 0.34
N LEU A 222 -8.44 13.80 0.64
CA LEU A 222 -7.17 13.98 -0.03
C LEU A 222 -6.32 12.70 0.01
N ALA A 223 -6.17 12.11 1.19
CA ALA A 223 -5.44 10.84 1.33
C ALA A 223 -6.14 9.67 0.60
N ALA A 224 -7.47 9.63 0.56
CA ALA A 224 -8.21 8.60 -0.18
C ALA A 224 -7.97 8.71 -1.69
N GLU A 225 -7.95 9.92 -2.23
CA GLU A 225 -7.70 10.20 -3.65
C GLU A 225 -6.26 9.89 -4.04
N MET A 226 -5.28 10.48 -3.34
CA MET A 226 -3.84 10.29 -3.62
C MET A 226 -3.43 8.83 -3.60
N TYR A 227 -3.92 8.06 -2.63
CA TYR A 227 -3.52 6.66 -2.48
C TYR A 227 -4.52 5.69 -3.11
N GLY A 228 -5.66 6.13 -3.62
CA GLY A 228 -6.68 5.24 -4.20
C GLY A 228 -7.26 4.27 -3.17
N ASN A 229 -7.63 4.79 -1.99
CA ASN A 229 -8.39 4.06 -0.97
C ASN A 229 -9.84 4.58 -0.93
N SER A 230 -10.72 3.90 -0.20
CA SER A 230 -11.98 4.52 0.21
C SER A 230 -11.76 5.32 1.50
N VAL A 231 -12.52 6.39 1.69
CA VAL A 231 -12.51 7.20 2.93
C VAL A 231 -12.73 6.31 4.16
N ARG A 232 -13.65 5.34 4.05
CA ARG A 232 -13.87 4.33 5.11
C ARG A 232 -12.59 3.57 5.46
N VAL A 233 -11.84 3.13 4.45
CA VAL A 233 -10.60 2.38 4.66
C VAL A 233 -9.54 3.25 5.33
N ILE A 234 -9.42 4.53 4.96
CA ILE A 234 -8.54 5.51 5.63
C ILE A 234 -8.89 5.63 7.12
N ASN A 235 -10.16 5.93 7.42
CA ASN A 235 -10.66 6.11 8.78
C ASN A 235 -10.46 4.89 9.68
N THR A 236 -10.61 3.67 9.15
CA THR A 236 -10.54 2.46 9.96
C THR A 236 -9.11 1.97 10.21
N ASN A 237 -8.17 2.22 9.29
CA ASN A 237 -6.87 1.52 9.31
C ASN A 237 -5.64 2.43 9.39
N TYR A 238 -5.79 3.73 9.14
CA TYR A 238 -4.67 4.67 8.99
C TYR A 238 -4.86 5.96 9.80
N TYR A 239 -6.10 6.33 10.12
CA TYR A 239 -6.34 7.46 11.01
C TYR A 239 -6.01 7.07 12.45
N THR A 240 -4.99 7.70 13.03
CA THR A 240 -4.53 7.43 14.41
C THR A 240 -5.25 8.26 15.48
N GLY A 241 -6.24 9.07 15.08
CA GLY A 241 -7.04 9.88 16.00
C GLY A 241 -6.74 11.38 15.89
N ILE A 242 -7.48 12.18 16.67
CA ILE A 242 -7.28 13.62 16.77
C ILE A 242 -6.05 13.87 17.65
N ASN A 243 -5.05 14.59 17.13
CA ASN A 243 -4.03 15.18 17.99
C ASN A 243 -4.74 16.16 18.94
N MET A 244 -4.79 15.83 20.24
CA MET A 244 -5.58 16.57 21.24
C MET A 244 -5.12 18.03 21.41
N GLU A 245 -3.81 18.28 21.26
CA GLU A 245 -3.25 19.64 21.28
C GLU A 245 -3.78 20.43 20.09
N ARG A 246 -3.78 19.82 18.91
CA ARG A 246 -4.34 20.42 17.69
C ARG A 246 -5.87 20.56 17.73
N GLY A 247 -6.57 19.60 18.33
CA GLY A 247 -8.01 19.68 18.59
C GLY A 247 -8.33 20.89 19.46
N ARG A 248 -7.48 21.19 20.45
CA ARG A 248 -7.58 22.39 21.27
C ARG A 248 -7.34 23.67 20.46
N GLU A 249 -6.36 23.70 19.56
CA GLU A 249 -6.14 24.86 18.66
C GLU A 249 -7.36 25.15 17.77
N VAL A 250 -7.94 24.13 17.15
CA VAL A 250 -9.14 24.26 16.30
C VAL A 250 -10.33 24.79 17.11
N LEU A 251 -10.55 24.24 18.32
CA LEU A 251 -11.61 24.72 19.21
C LEU A 251 -11.35 26.14 19.71
N ASN A 252 -10.10 26.53 19.96
CA ASN A 252 -9.73 27.90 20.35
C ASN A 252 -9.93 28.91 19.22
N LYS A 253 -9.78 28.49 17.96
CA LYS A 253 -10.11 29.31 16.78
C LYS A 253 -11.61 29.52 16.62
N ARG A 254 -12.44 28.63 17.17
CA ARG A 254 -13.89 28.83 17.33
C ARG A 254 -14.13 29.83 18.48
N LYS A 255 -13.62 31.06 18.36
CA LYS A 255 -14.00 32.16 19.25
C LYS A 255 -15.51 32.31 19.16
N LEU A 256 -16.22 31.81 20.17
CA LEU A 256 -17.63 32.12 20.36
C LEU A 256 -17.66 33.55 20.89
N SER A 257 -18.15 34.48 20.09
CA SER A 257 -18.47 35.82 20.56
C SER A 257 -19.51 35.67 21.66
N VAL A 258 -19.09 35.72 22.92
CA VAL A 258 -20.02 35.89 24.03
C VAL A 258 -20.34 37.38 24.04
N SER A 259 -21.50 37.72 23.46
CA SER A 259 -22.17 39.00 23.66
C SER A 259 -22.76 39.08 25.06
#